data_AF-A0A7U3Y1V9-F1
#
_entry.id   AF-A0A7U3Y1V9-F1
#
_cell.length_a   1.000
_cell.length_b   1.000
_cell.length_c   1.000
_cell.angle_alpha   90.00
_cell.angle_beta   90.00
_cell.angle_gamma   90.00
#
_symmetry.space_group_name_H-M   'P 1'
#
loop_
_entity.id
_entity.type
_entity.pdbx_description
1 polymer ?
#
loop_
_entity_poly.entity_id
_entity_poly.type
_entity_poly.pdbx_seq_one_letter_code
_entity_poly.pdbx_strand_id
1 'polypeptide(L)'
;MFSFKQKKNLQTARILATFHALQQLTNLLYQQHMLYSEPVKGQWLIAHQLYETAVQYKYHLTNINHIQGVQHPLANITQAYAQLILLDIFNTNQIRQSEIQALFQCSFDWARMIQILPKDTASTKYVVDPTKDHPPVYNKKQSSNFNPSIFISTQALLEHVTATMHKNANICLKMKRFI
;
A
#
# COMPACT_ATOMS: atom_id res chain seq x y z
N MET A 1 -8.47 36.11 11.83
CA MET A 1 -8.56 34.77 12.44
C MET A 1 -9.38 33.75 11.62
N PHE A 2 -10.47 34.13 10.95
CA PHE A 2 -11.34 33.19 10.20
C PHE A 2 -10.63 32.42 9.06
N SER A 3 -9.80 33.10 8.24
CA SER A 3 -9.07 32.48 7.13
C SER A 3 -8.09 31.38 7.56
N PHE A 4 -7.45 31.51 8.73
CA PHE A 4 -6.48 30.52 9.22
C PHE A 4 -7.17 29.22 9.66
N LYS A 5 -8.31 29.33 10.34
CA LYS A 5 -9.14 28.18 10.74
C LYS A 5 -9.68 27.44 9.51
N GLN A 6 -10.11 28.17 8.48
CA GLN A 6 -10.61 27.59 7.24
C GLN A 6 -9.50 26.85 6.47
N LYS A 7 -8.29 27.42 6.36
CA LYS A 7 -7.13 26.75 5.75
C LYS A 7 -6.76 25.45 6.49
N LYS A 8 -6.74 25.47 7.82
CA LYS A 8 -6.48 24.28 8.64
C LYS A 8 -7.55 23.19 8.43
N ASN A 9 -8.82 23.58 8.39
CA ASN A 9 -9.92 22.65 8.13
C ASN A 9 -9.81 21.99 6.75
N LEU A 10 -9.47 22.76 5.71
CA LEU A 10 -9.28 22.22 4.35
C LEU A 10 -8.10 21.25 4.27
N GLN A 11 -7.00 21.54 4.97
CA GLN A 11 -5.86 20.63 5.05
C GLN A 11 -6.24 19.32 5.74
N THR A 12 -6.93 19.40 6.89
CA THR A 12 -7.45 18.22 7.59
C THR A 12 -8.38 17.41 6.69
N ALA A 13 -9.35 18.06 6.02
CA ALA A 13 -10.26 17.38 5.12
C ALA A 13 -9.54 16.67 3.98
N ARG A 14 -8.53 17.30 3.37
CA ARG A 14 -7.72 16.70 2.31
C ARG A 14 -6.97 15.46 2.78
N ILE A 15 -6.32 15.54 3.95
CA ILE A 15 -5.57 14.41 4.52
C ILE A 15 -6.49 13.22 4.77
N LEU A 16 -7.62 13.47 5.45
CA LEU A 16 -8.58 12.42 5.80
C LEU A 16 -9.26 11.84 4.57
N ALA A 17 -9.68 12.67 3.61
CA ALA A 17 -10.27 12.20 2.37
C ALA A 17 -9.32 11.29 1.58
N THR A 18 -8.04 11.68 1.48
CA THR A 18 -7.01 10.87 0.80
C THR A 18 -6.79 9.54 1.52
N PHE A 19 -6.68 9.57 2.85
CA PHE A 19 -6.50 8.36 3.65
C PHE A 19 -7.68 7.39 3.50
N HIS A 20 -8.91 7.88 3.68
CA HIS A 20 -10.11 7.06 3.58
C HIS A 20 -10.34 6.56 2.15
N ALA A 21 -10.05 7.36 1.12
CA ALA A 21 -10.12 6.92 -0.27
C ALA A 21 -9.19 5.73 -0.52
N LEU A 22 -7.94 5.78 -0.05
CA LEU A 22 -7.01 4.66 -0.15
C LEU A 22 -7.51 3.42 0.61
N GLN A 23 -8.04 3.59 1.83
CA GLN A 23 -8.63 2.48 2.58
C GLN A 23 -9.82 1.83 1.86
N GLN A 24 -10.67 2.63 1.22
CA GLN A 24 -11.79 2.11 0.43
C GLN A 24 -11.30 1.38 -0.83
N LEU A 25 -10.25 1.86 -1.48
CA LEU A 25 -9.61 1.17 -2.61
C LEU A 25 -8.97 -0.16 -2.17
N THR A 26 -8.34 -0.20 -0.99
CA THR A 26 -7.81 -1.43 -0.39
C THR A 26 -8.93 -2.44 -0.11
N ASN A 27 -10.04 -1.99 0.48
CA ASN A 27 -11.21 -2.85 0.75
C ASN A 27 -11.83 -3.39 -0.55
N LEU A 28 -11.93 -2.54 -1.59
CA LEU A 28 -12.40 -2.95 -2.90
C LEU A 28 -11.49 -4.02 -3.51
N LEU A 29 -10.16 -3.83 -3.47
CA LEU A 29 -9.20 -4.81 -3.95
C LEU A 29 -9.30 -6.13 -3.20
N TYR A 30 -9.44 -6.07 -1.87
CA TYR A 30 -9.67 -7.26 -1.05
C TYR A 30 -10.94 -8.02 -1.47
N GLN A 31 -12.06 -7.32 -1.70
CA GLN A 31 -13.30 -7.94 -2.18
C GLN A 31 -13.14 -8.54 -3.57
N GLN A 32 -12.40 -7.88 -4.47
CA GLN A 32 -12.10 -8.40 -5.80
C GLN A 32 -11.26 -9.69 -5.71
N HIS A 33 -10.25 -9.71 -4.85
CA HIS A 33 -9.45 -10.91 -4.59
C HIS A 33 -10.29 -12.06 -3.98
N MET A 34 -11.23 -11.77 -3.08
CA MET A 34 -12.19 -12.77 -2.57
C MET A 34 -13.03 -13.40 -3.69
N LEU A 35 -13.43 -12.58 -4.67
CA LEU A 35 -14.26 -12.99 -5.80
C LEU A 35 -13.45 -13.53 -6.99
N TYR A 36 -12.11 -13.59 -6.87
CA TYR A 36 -11.21 -13.91 -7.97
C TYR A 36 -11.45 -13.04 -9.22
N SER A 37 -11.78 -11.77 -9.02
CA SER A 37 -12.00 -10.80 -10.08
C SER A 37 -10.83 -9.83 -10.23
N GLU A 38 -10.66 -9.32 -11.45
CA GLU A 38 -9.65 -8.31 -11.76
C GLU A 38 -10.03 -6.94 -11.17
N PRO A 39 -9.03 -6.09 -10.85
CA PRO A 39 -9.26 -4.71 -10.44
C PRO A 39 -10.09 -3.92 -11.47
N VAL A 40 -10.89 -2.96 -10.99
CA VAL A 40 -11.70 -2.11 -11.88
C VAL A 40 -10.77 -1.17 -12.64
N LYS A 41 -11.07 -0.91 -13.92
CA LYS A 41 -10.36 0.08 -14.73
C LYS A 41 -10.30 1.44 -14.02
N GLY A 42 -9.09 1.99 -13.90
CA GLY A 42 -8.76 3.26 -13.28
C GLY A 42 -8.45 3.18 -11.78
N GLN A 43 -8.70 2.04 -11.13
CA GLN A 43 -8.54 1.87 -9.69
C GLN A 43 -7.09 2.10 -9.23
N TRP A 44 -6.13 1.54 -9.96
CA TRP A 44 -4.70 1.70 -9.65
C TRP A 44 -4.23 3.11 -9.95
N LEU A 45 -4.63 3.66 -11.10
CA LEU A 45 -4.30 5.04 -11.47
C LEU A 45 -4.76 6.04 -10.39
N ILE A 46 -5.99 5.91 -9.90
CA ILE A 46 -6.52 6.76 -8.82
C ILE A 46 -5.68 6.59 -7.55
N ALA A 47 -5.36 5.36 -7.15
CA ALA A 47 -4.56 5.11 -5.95
C ALA A 47 -3.17 5.76 -6.04
N HIS A 48 -2.50 5.62 -7.19
CA HIS A 48 -1.19 6.21 -7.43
C HIS A 48 -1.24 7.75 -7.37
N GLN A 49 -2.22 8.36 -8.04
CA GLN A 49 -2.42 9.81 -8.05
C GLN A 49 -2.72 10.38 -6.66
N LEU A 50 -3.53 9.68 -5.86
CA LEU A 50 -3.80 10.06 -4.47
C LEU A 50 -2.52 10.07 -3.64
N TYR A 51 -1.69 9.04 -3.76
CA TYR A 51 -0.42 8.96 -3.06
C TYR A 51 0.58 10.03 -3.54
N GLU A 52 0.78 10.18 -4.85
CA GLU A 52 1.66 11.22 -5.40
C GLU A 52 1.26 12.62 -4.96
N THR A 53 -0.05 12.91 -4.98
CA THR A 53 -0.58 14.18 -4.47
C THR A 53 -0.21 14.37 -3.00
N ALA A 54 -0.32 13.32 -2.18
CA ALA A 54 0.08 13.38 -0.77
C ALA A 54 1.58 13.60 -0.55
N VAL A 55 2.41 13.05 -1.44
CA VAL A 55 3.87 13.28 -1.44
C VAL A 55 4.18 14.71 -1.87
N GLN A 56 3.63 15.16 -3.00
CA GLN A 56 3.83 16.51 -3.57
C GLN A 56 3.50 17.61 -2.55
N TYR A 57 2.38 17.48 -1.84
CA TYR A 57 1.95 18.43 -0.82
C TYR A 57 2.42 18.08 0.60
N LYS A 58 3.35 17.10 0.75
CA LYS A 58 4.06 16.75 1.98
C LYS A 58 3.18 16.39 3.19
N TYR A 59 2.05 15.72 2.95
CA TYR A 59 1.16 15.26 4.03
C TYR A 59 1.04 13.73 4.12
N HIS A 60 1.75 12.99 3.26
CA HIS A 60 1.75 11.52 3.23
C HIS A 60 2.22 10.83 4.54
N LEU A 61 3.01 11.51 5.38
CA LEU A 61 3.48 11.03 6.68
C LEU A 61 2.73 11.62 7.88
N THR A 62 1.74 12.49 7.66
CA THR A 62 0.99 13.09 8.76
C THR A 62 0.23 12.00 9.52
N ASN A 63 0.41 11.97 10.85
CA ASN A 63 -0.27 10.99 11.70
C ASN A 63 -1.77 11.31 11.79
N ILE A 64 -2.61 10.43 11.25
CA ILE A 64 -4.07 10.59 11.23
C ILE A 64 -4.71 10.40 12.60
N ASN A 65 -4.09 9.62 13.50
CA ASN A 65 -4.60 9.36 14.85
C ASN A 65 -4.59 10.65 15.68
N HIS A 66 -3.62 11.54 15.43
CA HIS A 66 -3.58 12.87 16.07
C HIS A 66 -4.66 13.82 15.53
N ILE A 67 -5.15 13.59 14.32
CA ILE A 67 -6.17 14.44 13.68
C ILE A 67 -7.57 14.03 14.14
N GLN A 68 -7.85 12.72 14.16
CA GLN A 68 -9.18 12.18 14.46
C GLN A 68 -9.38 11.89 15.95
N GLY A 69 -8.32 11.76 16.74
CA GLY A 69 -8.39 11.37 18.16
C GLY A 69 -8.75 9.90 18.37
N VAL A 70 -8.69 9.09 17.31
CA VAL A 70 -8.99 7.65 17.30
C VAL A 70 -7.75 6.89 16.86
N GLN A 71 -7.49 5.74 17.46
CA GLN A 71 -6.38 4.86 17.07
C GLN A 71 -6.77 4.05 15.84
N HIS A 72 -6.14 4.34 14.70
CA HIS A 72 -6.17 3.51 13.51
C HIS A 72 -4.95 2.58 13.46
N PRO A 73 -5.09 1.34 12.92
CA PRO A 73 -3.95 0.44 12.73
C PRO A 73 -2.88 1.03 11.80
N LEU A 74 -3.32 1.80 10.80
CA LEU A 74 -2.45 2.55 9.89
C LEU A 74 -2.41 4.01 10.34
N ALA A 75 -1.22 4.52 10.59
CA ALA A 75 -1.01 5.85 11.15
C ALA A 75 -1.00 6.96 10.09
N ASN A 76 -0.77 6.67 8.81
CA ASN A 76 -0.66 7.69 7.77
C ASN A 76 -0.98 7.15 6.36
N ILE A 77 -1.04 8.07 5.39
CA ILE A 77 -1.33 7.76 3.97
C ILE A 77 -0.29 6.83 3.35
N THR A 78 0.98 6.96 3.74
CA THR A 78 2.04 6.07 3.23
C THR A 78 1.78 4.63 3.63
N GLN A 79 1.34 4.39 4.87
CA GLN A 79 0.97 3.06 5.34
C GLN A 79 -0.34 2.56 4.70
N ALA A 80 -1.34 3.43 4.49
CA ALA A 80 -2.56 3.06 3.77
C ALA A 80 -2.27 2.63 2.32
N TYR A 81 -1.40 3.37 1.62
CA TYR A 81 -0.98 3.03 0.27
C TYR A 81 -0.09 1.78 0.26
N ALA A 82 0.83 1.64 1.22
CA ALA A 82 1.65 0.44 1.36
C ALA A 82 0.81 -0.83 1.58
N GLN A 83 -0.28 -0.74 2.35
CA GLN A 83 -1.21 -1.85 2.54
C GLN A 83 -1.86 -2.28 1.22
N LEU A 84 -2.35 -1.33 0.42
CA LEU A 84 -2.93 -1.60 -0.90
C LEU A 84 -1.93 -2.34 -1.80
N ILE A 85 -0.71 -1.83 -1.87
CA ILE A 85 0.42 -2.39 -2.63
C ILE A 85 0.73 -3.81 -2.16
N LEU A 86 0.72 -4.03 -0.85
CA LEU A 86 1.03 -5.33 -0.25
C LEU A 86 -0.01 -6.40 -0.62
N LEU A 87 -1.30 -6.04 -0.71
CA LEU A 87 -2.35 -6.97 -1.11
C LEU A 87 -2.15 -7.50 -2.53
N ASP A 88 -1.65 -6.67 -3.44
CA ASP A 88 -1.32 -7.09 -4.79
C ASP A 88 -0.08 -8.01 -4.81
N ILE A 89 0.98 -7.63 -4.08
CA ILE A 89 2.22 -8.41 -3.97
C ILE A 89 1.98 -9.84 -3.46
N PHE A 90 0.96 -10.05 -2.60
CA PHE A 90 0.60 -11.38 -2.12
C PHE A 90 0.18 -12.36 -3.22
N ASN A 91 -0.14 -11.89 -4.44
CA ASN A 91 -0.53 -12.71 -5.58
C ASN A 91 -1.61 -13.75 -5.18
N THR A 92 -2.77 -13.23 -4.79
CA THR A 92 -3.87 -14.00 -4.19
C THR A 92 -4.50 -15.04 -5.11
N ASN A 93 -4.20 -15.00 -6.41
CA ASN A 93 -4.77 -15.90 -7.42
C ASN A 93 -4.38 -17.38 -7.25
N GLN A 94 -3.45 -17.70 -6.33
CA GLN A 94 -2.98 -19.06 -6.06
C GLN A 94 -3.32 -19.59 -4.66
N ILE A 95 -4.17 -18.88 -3.90
CA ILE A 95 -4.49 -19.19 -2.51
C ILE A 95 -6.01 -19.14 -2.25
N ARG A 96 -6.44 -19.84 -1.20
CA ARG A 96 -7.84 -19.97 -0.80
C ARG A 96 -8.34 -18.66 -0.19
N GLN A 97 -9.64 -18.39 -0.27
CA GLN A 97 -10.27 -17.22 0.36
C GLN A 97 -9.91 -17.06 1.85
N SER A 98 -9.84 -18.14 2.62
CA SER A 98 -9.42 -18.10 4.03
C SER A 98 -7.97 -17.63 4.22
N GLU A 99 -7.07 -17.96 3.30
CA GLU A 99 -5.68 -17.50 3.32
C GLU A 99 -5.59 -16.03 2.93
N ILE A 100 -6.38 -15.59 1.94
CA ILE A 100 -6.47 -14.18 1.54
C ILE A 100 -7.01 -13.34 2.71
N GLN A 101 -8.03 -13.81 3.43
CA GLN A 101 -8.54 -13.14 4.63
C GLN A 101 -7.45 -13.02 5.71
N ALA A 102 -6.70 -14.09 5.98
CA ALA A 102 -5.60 -14.04 6.94
C ALA A 102 -4.51 -13.04 6.53
N LEU A 103 -4.13 -13.02 5.25
CA LEU A 103 -3.19 -12.06 4.69
C LEU A 103 -3.68 -10.62 4.80
N PHE A 104 -4.96 -10.38 4.56
CA PHE A 104 -5.56 -9.06 4.72
C PHE A 104 -5.47 -8.59 6.19
N GLN A 105 -5.71 -9.46 7.16
CA GLN A 105 -5.52 -9.11 8.58
C GLN A 105 -4.05 -8.80 8.92
N CYS A 106 -3.12 -9.62 8.44
CA CYS A 106 -1.68 -9.37 8.63
C CYS A 106 -1.20 -8.08 7.94
N SER A 107 -1.87 -7.66 6.86
CA SER A 107 -1.46 -6.49 6.07
C SER A 107 -1.47 -5.19 6.87
N PHE A 108 -2.34 -5.06 7.89
CA PHE A 108 -2.37 -3.88 8.76
C PHE A 108 -1.06 -3.70 9.51
N ASP A 109 -0.51 -4.78 10.06
CA ASP A 109 0.77 -4.75 10.76
C ASP A 109 1.95 -4.72 9.80
N TRP A 110 1.87 -5.39 8.66
CA TRP A 110 2.99 -5.53 7.74
C TRP A 110 3.20 -4.30 6.84
N ALA A 111 2.16 -3.49 6.61
CA ALA A 111 2.27 -2.25 5.85
C ALA A 111 3.35 -1.31 6.41
N ARG A 112 3.61 -1.29 7.71
CA ARG A 112 4.67 -0.48 8.34
C ARG A 112 6.09 -0.95 8.02
N MET A 113 6.25 -2.17 7.50
CA MET A 113 7.53 -2.76 7.11
C MET A 113 7.83 -2.56 5.62
N ILE A 114 6.86 -2.06 4.85
CA ILE A 114 7.03 -1.72 3.44
C ILE A 114 7.62 -0.32 3.35
N GLN A 115 8.71 -0.19 2.59
CA GLN A 115 9.33 1.10 2.34
C GLN A 115 8.96 1.59 0.94
N ILE A 116 8.40 2.79 0.88
CA ILE A 116 8.10 3.49 -0.37
C ILE A 116 9.09 4.64 -0.50
N LEU A 117 9.85 4.62 -1.59
CA LEU A 117 11.02 5.45 -1.83
C LEU A 117 10.85 6.27 -3.11
N PRO A 118 11.38 7.50 -3.15
CA PRO A 118 11.32 8.35 -4.35
C PRO A 118 12.40 8.03 -5.39
N LYS A 119 13.31 7.09 -5.10
CA LYS A 119 14.43 6.71 -5.97
C LYS A 119 14.75 5.23 -5.83
N ASP A 120 15.32 4.67 -6.90
CA ASP A 120 15.79 3.29 -6.90
C ASP A 120 16.94 3.07 -5.90
N THR A 121 16.94 1.89 -5.30
CA THR A 121 17.95 1.45 -4.33
C THR A 121 18.22 -0.04 -4.51
N ALA A 122 19.33 -0.53 -3.97
CA ALA A 122 19.65 -1.97 -4.01
C ALA A 122 18.59 -2.87 -3.35
N SER A 123 17.77 -2.34 -2.45
CA SER A 123 16.68 -3.07 -1.77
C SER A 123 15.33 -2.97 -2.49
N THR A 124 15.24 -2.17 -3.55
CA THR A 124 13.99 -1.99 -4.29
C THR A 124 13.69 -3.22 -5.13
N LYS A 125 12.51 -3.80 -4.92
CA LYS A 125 12.04 -5.01 -5.64
C LYS A 125 10.93 -4.69 -6.62
N TYR A 126 10.05 -3.76 -6.27
CA TYR A 126 8.90 -3.36 -7.08
C TYR A 126 8.96 -1.86 -7.40
N VAL A 127 8.33 -1.48 -8.49
CA VAL A 127 8.27 -0.11 -8.99
C VAL A 127 6.88 0.20 -9.53
N VAL A 128 6.51 1.48 -9.47
CA VAL A 128 5.24 2.00 -9.98
C VAL A 128 5.52 3.22 -10.85
N ASP A 129 4.92 3.21 -12.04
CA ASP A 129 4.71 4.39 -12.88
C ASP A 129 3.30 4.92 -12.58
N PRO A 130 3.17 6.03 -11.84
CA PRO A 130 1.87 6.52 -11.39
C PRO A 130 1.00 7.10 -12.51
N THR A 131 1.53 7.18 -13.74
CA THR A 131 0.74 7.57 -14.93
C THR A 131 0.03 6.40 -15.57
N LYS A 132 0.31 5.17 -15.13
CA LYS A 132 -0.26 3.93 -15.65
C LYS A 132 -1.28 3.35 -14.69
N ASP A 133 -2.31 2.72 -15.26
CA ASP A 133 -3.34 2.02 -14.49
C ASP A 133 -2.99 0.54 -14.35
N HIS A 134 -1.95 0.25 -13.56
CA HIS A 134 -1.56 -1.14 -13.27
C HIS A 134 -0.92 -1.24 -11.88
N PRO A 135 -0.97 -2.41 -11.24
CA PRO A 135 -0.32 -2.63 -9.95
C PRO A 135 1.22 -2.52 -10.01
N PRO A 136 1.92 -2.53 -8.87
CA PRO A 136 3.38 -2.56 -8.82
C PRO A 136 3.97 -3.69 -9.67
N VAL A 137 4.99 -3.36 -10.46
CA VAL A 137 5.70 -4.32 -11.30
C VAL A 137 7.09 -4.58 -10.75
N TYR A 138 7.64 -5.76 -11.05
CA TYR A 138 9.02 -6.06 -10.69
C TYR A 138 9.98 -5.09 -11.36
N ASN A 139 10.92 -4.54 -10.59
CA ASN A 139 11.91 -3.56 -11.07
C ASN A 139 12.71 -4.08 -12.29
N LYS A 140 12.97 -5.39 -12.36
CA LYS A 140 13.72 -6.02 -13.46
C LYS A 140 12.91 -6.27 -14.75
N LYS A 141 11.59 -6.06 -14.75
CA LYS A 141 10.68 -6.40 -15.86
C LYS A 141 10.07 -5.16 -16.54
N GLN A 142 10.78 -4.04 -16.54
CA GLN A 142 10.28 -2.80 -17.13
C GLN A 142 10.29 -2.88 -18.66
N SER A 143 9.26 -2.31 -19.28
CA SER A 143 9.24 -2.05 -20.73
C SER A 143 9.87 -0.68 -21.03
N SER A 144 10.25 -0.42 -22.29
CA SER A 144 10.90 0.83 -22.69
C SER A 144 10.05 2.10 -22.45
N ASN A 145 8.73 1.96 -22.29
CA ASN A 145 7.78 3.07 -22.13
C ASN A 145 7.23 3.19 -20.71
N PHE A 146 8.02 2.74 -19.72
CA PHE A 146 7.67 2.72 -18.31
C PHE A 146 8.57 3.69 -17.54
N ASN A 147 7.97 4.68 -16.89
CA ASN A 147 8.70 5.75 -16.18
C ASN A 147 8.44 5.65 -14.67
N PRO A 148 9.18 4.80 -13.94
CA PRO A 148 8.94 4.63 -12.51
C PRO A 148 9.36 5.87 -11.73
N SER A 149 8.48 6.36 -10.85
CA SER A 149 8.77 7.42 -9.87
C SER A 149 8.57 6.98 -8.42
N ILE A 150 7.97 5.81 -8.21
CA ILE A 150 7.70 5.23 -6.90
C ILE A 150 8.40 3.87 -6.85
N PHE A 151 9.26 3.70 -5.85
CA PHE A 151 10.09 2.51 -5.65
C PHE A 151 9.72 1.84 -4.34
N ILE A 152 9.58 0.51 -4.33
CA ILE A 152 9.05 -0.24 -3.20
C ILE A 152 10.05 -1.32 -2.78
N SER A 153 10.43 -1.29 -1.50
CA SER A 153 11.24 -2.31 -0.84
C SER A 153 10.38 -3.11 0.13
N THR A 154 10.46 -4.43 0.01
CA THR A 154 9.80 -5.42 0.89
C THR A 154 10.80 -6.12 1.82
N GLN A 155 12.06 -5.68 1.83
CA GLN A 155 13.16 -6.37 2.52
C GLN A 155 12.90 -6.59 4.02
N ALA A 156 12.45 -5.55 4.73
CA ALA A 156 12.17 -5.65 6.17
C ALA A 156 11.00 -6.62 6.47
N LEU A 157 10.00 -6.68 5.60
CA LEU A 157 8.92 -7.65 5.71
C LEU A 157 9.44 -9.08 5.48
N LEU A 158 10.27 -9.28 4.46
CA LEU A 158 10.86 -10.58 4.16
C LEU A 158 11.71 -11.10 5.34
N GLU A 159 12.51 -10.24 5.96
CA GLU A 159 13.28 -10.55 7.16
C GLU A 159 12.38 -10.93 8.33
N HIS A 160 11.32 -10.15 8.58
CA HIS A 160 10.35 -10.44 9.64
C HIS A 160 9.64 -11.79 9.43
N VAL A 161 9.16 -12.04 8.23
CA VAL A 161 8.49 -13.30 7.85
C VAL A 161 9.47 -14.47 8.01
N THR A 162 10.71 -14.33 7.53
CA THR A 162 11.74 -15.39 7.66
C THR A 162 12.10 -15.66 9.12
N ALA A 163 12.20 -14.63 9.97
CA ALA A 163 12.48 -14.80 11.39
C ALA A 163 11.32 -15.48 12.15
N THR A 164 10.07 -15.21 11.77
CA THR A 164 8.88 -15.81 12.38
C THR A 164 8.57 -17.21 11.84
N MET A 165 9.01 -17.54 10.62
CA MET A 165 8.91 -18.88 10.01
C MET A 165 9.57 -19.99 10.84
N HIS A 166 10.68 -19.68 11.51
CA HIS A 166 11.35 -20.64 12.39
C HIS A 166 10.52 -21.03 13.63
N LYS A 167 9.38 -20.36 13.87
CA LYS A 167 8.49 -20.61 15.01
C LYS A 167 7.10 -21.19 14.64
N ASN A 168 6.58 -21.03 13.41
CA ASN A 168 5.24 -21.53 13.02
C ASN A 168 5.13 -21.83 11.50
N ALA A 169 4.87 -23.08 11.12
CA ALA A 169 5.16 -23.61 9.77
C ALA A 169 4.03 -23.55 8.72
N ASN A 170 2.75 -23.43 9.07
CA ASN A 170 1.69 -23.93 8.15
C ASN A 170 1.10 -22.92 7.15
N ILE A 171 1.17 -21.60 7.37
CA ILE A 171 0.61 -20.58 6.43
C ILE A 171 1.73 -19.90 5.62
N CYS A 172 2.97 -20.00 6.09
CA CYS A 172 4.01 -19.03 5.75
C CYS A 172 5.03 -19.55 4.72
N LEU A 173 5.08 -20.87 4.47
CA LEU A 173 5.91 -21.49 3.41
C LEU A 173 5.54 -21.04 1.99
N LYS A 174 4.27 -20.70 1.72
CA LYS A 174 3.83 -20.16 0.44
C LYS A 174 4.26 -18.70 0.26
N MET A 175 4.26 -17.90 1.33
CA MET A 175 4.55 -16.45 1.28
C MET A 175 5.97 -16.13 0.78
N LYS A 176 6.95 -17.00 1.06
CA LYS A 176 8.34 -16.82 0.59
C LYS A 176 8.48 -16.84 -0.94
N ARG A 177 7.52 -17.42 -1.68
CA ARG A 177 7.50 -17.35 -3.15
C ARG A 177 6.95 -16.03 -3.69
N PHE A 178 6.23 -15.26 -2.87
CA PHE A 178 5.48 -14.09 -3.31
C PHE A 178 6.10 -12.76 -2.83
N ILE A 179 6.70 -12.72 -1.64
CA ILE A 179 7.34 -11.53 -1.05
C ILE A 179 8.77 -11.34 -1.55
#